data_AF-A0ABD2AE26-F1
#
_entry.id   AF-A0ABD2AE26-F1
#
_cell.length_a   1.000
_cell.length_b   1.000
_cell.length_c   1.000
_cell.angle_alpha   90.00
_cell.angle_beta   90.00
_cell.angle_gamma   90.00
#
_symmetry.space_group_name_H-M   'P 1'
#
loop_
_entity.id
_entity.type
_entity.pdbx_description
1 polymer ?
#
loop_
_entity_poly.entity_id
_entity_poly.type
_entity_poly.pdbx_seq_one_letter_code
_entity_poly.pdbx_strand_id
1 'polypeptide(L)'
;MRGSGVTAARSCLQPLVSASRYLAVHALPGDPLYFVVEAKSRVKEVYAQTCMLLGQQGMRDCELFGLAILSELFEITLKFLLEYKNVKKSSLH
;
A
#
# COMPACT_ATOMS: atom_id res chain seq x y z
N MET A 1 -22.89 1.44 2.56
CA MET A 1 -21.41 1.37 2.61
C MET A 1 -20.90 1.60 1.20
N ARG A 2 -20.29 2.77 0.91
CA ARG A 2 -19.70 2.99 -0.42
C ARG A 2 -18.47 2.09 -0.51
N GLY A 3 -18.39 1.24 -1.53
CA GLY A 3 -17.22 0.39 -1.73
C GLY A 3 -15.96 1.25 -1.77
N SER A 4 -14.91 0.81 -1.08
CA SER A 4 -13.58 1.41 -1.21
C SER A 4 -13.22 1.40 -2.70
N GLY A 5 -12.87 2.53 -3.29
CA GLY A 5 -12.55 2.64 -4.73
C GLY A 5 -11.18 2.01 -5.07
N VAL A 6 -10.72 1.07 -4.24
CA VAL A 6 -9.40 0.46 -4.27
C VAL A 6 -9.59 -1.04 -4.13
N THR A 7 -9.11 -1.79 -5.12
CA THR A 7 -9.19 -3.26 -5.15
C THR A 7 -7.82 -3.83 -5.50
N ALA A 8 -7.43 -4.93 -4.87
CA ALA A 8 -6.19 -5.63 -5.22
C ALA A 8 -6.23 -6.11 -6.68
N ALA A 9 -5.21 -5.76 -7.47
CA ALA A 9 -5.09 -6.21 -8.84
C ALA A 9 -4.48 -7.61 -8.87
N ARG A 10 -5.16 -8.56 -9.51
CA ARG A 10 -4.63 -9.90 -9.77
C ARG A 10 -3.78 -9.96 -11.05
N SER A 11 -3.96 -8.98 -11.94
CA SER A 11 -3.21 -8.85 -13.20
C SER A 11 -3.31 -7.41 -13.71
N CYS A 12 -2.21 -6.90 -14.26
CA CYS A 12 -2.12 -5.59 -14.91
C CYS A 12 -2.52 -5.62 -16.40
N LEU A 13 -2.95 -6.78 -16.89
CA LEU A 13 -3.33 -7.00 -18.30
C LEU A 13 -4.84 -6.85 -18.55
N GLN A 14 -5.63 -6.68 -17.48
CA GLN A 14 -7.07 -6.56 -17.62
C GLN A 14 -7.43 -5.14 -18.08
N PRO A 15 -8.33 -4.98 -19.07
CA PRO A 15 -8.83 -3.67 -19.45
C PRO A 15 -9.51 -3.01 -18.24
N LEU A 16 -9.06 -1.81 -17.88
CA LEU A 16 -9.70 -1.03 -16.84
C LEU A 16 -10.98 -0.41 -17.39
N VAL A 17 -12.10 -0.66 -16.70
CA VAL A 17 -13.36 0.05 -16.96
C VAL A 17 -13.43 1.27 -16.05
N SER A 18 -14.04 2.36 -16.52
CA SER A 18 -14.10 3.67 -15.83
C SER A 18 -12.75 4.40 -15.75
N ALA A 19 -12.72 5.60 -15.14
CA ALA A 19 -11.53 6.40 -14.88
C ALA A 19 -10.63 5.81 -13.77
N SER A 20 -10.32 4.52 -13.91
CA SER A 20 -9.52 3.73 -12.99
C SER A 20 -8.07 3.66 -13.47
N ARG A 21 -7.14 3.42 -12.55
CA ARG A 21 -5.70 3.30 -12.83
C ARG A 21 -5.11 2.16 -12.04
N TYR A 22 -4.02 1.59 -12.55
CA TYR A 22 -3.17 0.72 -11.75
C TYR A 22 -2.26 1.56 -10.85
N LEU A 23 -2.04 1.07 -9.63
CA LEU A 23 -1.18 1.68 -8.63
C LEU A 23 -0.29 0.60 -8.02
N ALA A 24 1.02 0.82 -8.04
CA ALA A 24 1.98 -0.04 -7.39
C ALA A 24 2.33 0.49 -6.00
N VAL A 25 2.23 -0.37 -4.99
CA VAL A 25 2.68 -0.12 -3.62
C VAL A 25 3.86 -1.02 -3.33
N HIS A 26 5.02 -0.43 -3.09
CA HIS A 26 6.23 -1.17 -2.76
C HIS A 26 6.34 -1.34 -1.25
N ALA A 27 6.16 -2.57 -0.77
CA ALA A 27 6.47 -2.94 0.60
C ALA A 27 7.96 -3.29 0.71
N LEU A 28 8.68 -2.69 1.66
CA LEU A 28 10.10 -2.99 1.88
C LEU A 28 10.27 -3.96 3.06
N PRO A 29 11.07 -5.04 2.95
CA PRO A 29 11.53 -5.69 1.72
C PRO A 29 10.41 -6.58 1.12
N GLY A 30 10.21 -6.54 -0.20
CA GLY A 30 9.20 -7.36 -0.85
C GLY A 30 8.87 -6.95 -2.27
N ASP A 31 8.07 -7.79 -2.92
CA ASP A 31 7.50 -7.51 -4.23
C ASP A 31 6.42 -6.41 -4.14
N PRO A 32 6.24 -5.60 -5.19
CA PRO A 32 5.19 -4.60 -5.23
C PRO A 32 3.80 -5.25 -5.22
N LEU A 33 2.91 -4.66 -4.42
CA LEU A 33 1.48 -4.95 -4.42
C LEU A 33 0.79 -4.03 -5.43
N TYR A 34 0.01 -4.60 -6.33
CA TYR A 34 -0.71 -3.85 -7.35
C TYR A 34 -2.18 -3.67 -6.96
N PHE A 35 -2.71 -2.47 -7.18
CA PHE A 35 -4.10 -2.14 -6.93
C PHE A 35 -4.73 -1.48 -8.16
N VAL A 36 -6.01 -1.72 -8.36
CA VAL A 36 -6.87 -0.90 -9.21
C VAL A 36 -7.48 0.18 -8.32
N VAL A 37 -7.25 1.44 -8.68
CA VAL A 37 -7.77 2.61 -7.97
C VAL A 37 -8.61 3.47 -8.88
N GLU A 38 -9.77 3.92 -8.42
CA GLU A 38 -10.51 4.98 -9.10
C GLU A 38 -9.81 6.33 -8.97
N ALA A 39 -10.02 7.25 -9.92
CA ALA A 39 -9.42 8.59 -9.89
C ALA A 39 -9.73 9.41 -8.62
N LYS A 40 -10.79 9.07 -7.88
CA LYS A 40 -11.19 9.74 -6.63
C LYS A 40 -10.71 9.03 -5.36
N SER A 41 -10.07 7.87 -5.50
CA SER A 41 -9.64 7.06 -4.38
C SER A 41 -8.57 7.78 -3.57
N ARG A 42 -8.74 7.80 -2.26
CA ARG A 42 -7.82 8.49 -1.34
C ARG A 42 -6.66 7.58 -0.97
N VAL A 43 -5.49 8.16 -0.73
CA VAL A 43 -4.30 7.42 -0.25
C VAL A 43 -4.61 6.60 1.01
N LYS A 44 -5.50 7.10 1.89
CA LYS A 44 -5.94 6.36 3.08
C LYS A 44 -6.68 5.06 2.76
N GLU A 45 -7.42 4.99 1.66
CA GLU A 45 -8.10 3.76 1.22
C GLU A 45 -7.08 2.75 0.68
N VAL A 46 -6.09 3.23 -0.08
CA VAL A 46 -4.95 2.41 -0.53
C VAL A 46 -4.18 1.87 0.67
N TYR A 47 -3.97 2.69 1.69
CA TYR A 47 -3.32 2.27 2.92
C TYR A 47 -4.08 1.14 3.61
N ALA A 48 -5.37 1.33 3.85
CA ALA A 48 -6.20 0.32 4.50
C ALA A 48 -6.17 -1.02 3.75
N GLN A 49 -6.28 -0.99 2.41
CA GLN A 49 -6.19 -2.20 1.58
C GLN A 49 -4.81 -2.85 1.64
N THR A 50 -3.74 -2.05 1.63
CA THR A 50 -2.36 -2.53 1.78
C THR A 50 -2.18 -3.25 3.12
N CYS A 51 -2.60 -2.63 4.21
CA CYS A 51 -2.54 -3.21 5.56
C CYS A 51 -3.35 -4.50 5.68
N MET A 52 -4.53 -4.58 5.06
CA MET A 52 -5.32 -5.81 5.06
C MET A 52 -4.61 -6.96 4.34
N LEU A 53 -4.01 -6.70 3.17
CA LEU A 53 -3.27 -7.73 2.43
C LEU A 53 -2.01 -8.18 3.17
N LEU A 54 -1.23 -7.23 3.68
CA LEU A 54 -0.03 -7.55 4.45
C LEU A 54 -0.39 -8.25 5.77
N GLY A 55 -1.50 -7.88 6.40
CA GLY A 55 -2.03 -8.55 7.59
C GLY A 55 -2.34 -10.03 7.35
N GLN A 56 -2.89 -10.37 6.18
CA GLN A 56 -3.10 -11.77 5.78
C GLN A 56 -1.79 -12.52 5.55
N GLN A 57 -0.71 -11.81 5.22
CA GLN A 57 0.65 -12.36 5.09
C GLN A 57 1.41 -12.41 6.43
N GLY A 58 0.76 -12.05 7.55
CA GLY A 58 1.34 -12.11 8.89
C GLY A 58 1.95 -10.80 9.39
N MET A 59 1.81 -9.70 8.63
CA MET A 59 2.24 -8.39 9.08
C MET A 59 1.34 -7.89 10.22
N ARG A 60 1.97 -7.41 11.29
CA ARG A 60 1.29 -6.84 12.46
C ARG A 60 1.64 -5.37 12.60
N ASP A 61 0.92 -4.67 13.46
CA ASP A 61 1.22 -3.29 13.82
C ASP A 61 1.26 -2.34 12.62
N CYS A 62 0.29 -2.50 11.71
CA CYS A 62 0.12 -1.65 10.54
C CYS A 62 -0.02 -0.15 10.89
N GLU A 63 -0.26 0.24 12.13
CA GLU A 63 -0.29 1.65 12.54
C GLU A 63 1.10 2.29 12.70
N LEU A 64 2.16 1.47 12.78
CA LEU A 64 3.54 1.94 12.92
C LEU A 64 4.17 2.37 11.60
N PHE A 65 3.46 2.18 10.50
CA PHE A 65 3.96 2.39 9.16
C PHE A 65 3.17 3.48 8.45
N GLY A 66 3.66 3.88 7.28
CA GLY A 66 3.01 4.88 6.47
C GLY A 66 3.30 4.68 4.99
N LEU A 67 2.51 5.34 4.15
CA LEU A 67 2.80 5.43 2.72
C LEU A 67 3.48 6.75 2.41
N ALA A 68 4.62 6.66 1.74
CA ALA A 68 5.25 7.78 1.07
C ALA A 68 4.87 7.78 -0.41
N ILE A 69 4.55 8.94 -0.95
CA ILE A 69 4.43 9.14 -2.39
C ILE A 69 5.81 9.50 -2.92
N LEU A 70 6.33 8.69 -3.84
CA LEU A 70 7.45 9.06 -4.67
C LEU A 70 6.93 9.46 -6.04
N SER A 71 7.38 10.62 -6.51
CA SER A 71 7.04 11.15 -7.82
C SER A 71 8.34 11.53 -8.53
N GLU A 72 9.07 10.51 -8.96
CA GLU A 72 10.24 10.66 -9.82
C GLU A 72 9.75 10.38 -11.25
N LEU A 73 9.25 11.42 -11.93
CA LEU A 73 8.75 11.39 -13.32
C LEU A 73 7.65 10.35 -13.64
N PHE A 74 6.41 10.85 -13.76
CA PHE A 74 5.23 10.20 -14.37
C PHE A 74 4.63 8.94 -13.72
N GLU A 75 5.32 8.23 -12.85
CA GLU A 75 4.74 7.13 -12.05
C GLU A 75 4.59 7.54 -10.58
N ILE A 76 3.36 7.48 -10.06
CA ILE A 76 3.11 7.64 -8.62
C ILE A 76 3.38 6.28 -7.97
N THR A 77 4.58 6.14 -7.40
CA THR A 77 4.94 4.96 -6.63
C THR A 77 4.70 5.23 -5.15
N LEU A 78 3.85 4.44 -4.51
CA LEU A 78 3.72 4.50 -3.06
C LEU A 78 4.73 3.56 -2.41
N LYS A 79 5.66 4.09 -1.62
CA LYS A 79 6.53 3.26 -0.76
C LYS A 79 5.91 3.11 0.61
N PHE A 80 5.72 1.87 1.04
CA PHE A 80 5.40 1.56 2.41
C PHE A 80 6.69 1.66 3.24
N LEU A 81 6.79 2.73 4.04
CA LEU A 81 7.94 2.95 4.90
C LEU A 81 7.76 2.12 6.17
N LEU A 82 8.61 1.08 6.32
CA LEU A 82 8.90 0.49 7.61
C LEU A 82 9.75 1.50 8.39
N GLU A 83 9.12 2.41 9.11
CA GLU A 83 9.85 3.15 10.13
C GLU A 83 10.10 2.17 11.28
N TYR A 84 11.28 1.54 11.27
CA TYR A 84 11.85 0.90 12.45
C TYR A 84 12.14 2.03 13.45
N LYS A 85 11.08 2.56 14.08
CA LYS A 85 11.21 3.24 15.36
C LYS A 85 11.82 2.19 16.24
N ASN A 86 13.13 2.29 16.37
CA ASN A 86 13.95 1.73 17.41
C ASN A 86 13.15 1.88 18.71
N VAL A 87 12.36 0.85 19.04
CA VAL A 87 11.79 0.66 20.36
C VAL A 87 13.02 0.38 21.20
N LYS A 88 13.63 1.49 21.60
CA LYS A 88 14.86 1.58 22.35
C LYS A 88 14.69 0.78 23.62
N LYS A 89 15.74 0.01 23.89
CA LYS A 89 16.24 -0.40 25.21
C LYS A 89 15.41 -1.45 25.96
N SER A 90 16.15 -2.42 26.50
CA SER A 90 15.77 -3.31 27.61
C SER A 90 15.01 -4.60 27.24
N SER A 91 15.75 -5.59 26.74
CA SER A 91 16.01 -6.73 27.62
C SER A 91 17.51 -6.82 27.81
N LEU A 92 17.94 -6.17 28.89
CA LEU A 92 19.26 -6.26 29.49
C LEU A 92 19.30 -7.62 30.22
N HIS A 93 20.43 -8.32 30.10
CA HIS A 93 20.77 -9.65 30.65
C HIS A 93 20.14 -10.87 29.98
#